data_AF-A0A937C8Y8-F1
#
_entry.id   AF-A0A937C8Y8-F1
#
_cell.length_a   1.000
_cell.length_b   1.000
_cell.length_c   1.000
_cell.angle_alpha   90.00
_cell.angle_beta   90.00
_cell.angle_gamma   90.00
#
_symmetry.space_group_name_H-M   'P 1'
#
loop_
_entity.id
_entity.type
_entity.pdbx_description
1 polymer ?
#
loop_
_entity_poly.entity_id
_entity_poly.type
_entity_poly.pdbx_seq_one_letter_code
_entity_poly.pdbx_strand_id
1 'polypeptide(L)'
;MKRMFFMFLLIPVFGMSQTKNVLNSTRYFCKPDKVMEFEKALGAHAQKYHTGDWKWRVWSIESGPDAGGYMVSEGPSNWTTIDGRGDITAEHSRLE
;
A
#
# COMPACT_ATOMS: atom_id res chain seq x y z
N MET A 1 11.85 21.15 36.98
CA MET A 1 11.67 19.71 37.24
C MET A 1 10.35 19.16 36.71
N LYS A 2 9.17 19.71 37.06
CA LYS A 2 7.86 19.19 36.57
C LYS A 2 7.75 19.09 35.04
N ARG A 3 8.29 20.08 34.31
CA ARG A 3 8.31 20.08 32.84
C ARG A 3 9.10 18.92 32.22
N MET A 4 10.25 18.56 32.82
CA MET A 4 11.07 17.44 32.35
C MET A 4 10.36 16.10 32.61
N PHE A 5 9.68 15.98 33.75
CA PHE A 5 8.84 14.82 34.05
C PHE A 5 7.71 14.62 33.03
N PHE A 6 7.00 15.69 32.65
CA PHE A 6 5.99 15.61 31.57
C PHE A 6 6.59 15.24 30.21
N MET A 7 7.84 15.66 29.94
CA MET A 7 8.54 15.31 28.70
C MET A 7 8.91 13.81 28.66
N PHE A 8 9.28 13.22 29.81
CA PHE A 8 9.55 11.79 29.91
C PHE A 8 8.29 10.91 29.73
N LEU A 9 7.11 11.42 30.07
CA LEU A 9 5.83 10.74 29.80
C LEU A 9 5.54 10.59 28.29
N LEU A 10 6.24 11.34 27.42
CA LEU A 10 6.10 11.22 25.97
C LEU A 10 7.02 10.14 25.36
N ILE A 11 7.95 9.55 26.13
CA ILE A 11 8.84 8.48 25.63
C ILE A 11 8.09 7.33 24.94
N PRO A 12 6.98 6.79 25.50
CA PRO A 12 6.24 5.71 24.85
C PRO A 12 5.67 6.08 23.47
N VAL A 13 5.39 7.36 23.23
CA VAL A 13 4.87 7.86 21.94
C VAL A 13 5.90 7.69 20.83
N PHE A 14 7.20 7.84 21.13
CA PHE A 14 8.27 7.62 20.15
C PHE A 14 8.38 6.16 19.72
N GLY A 15 8.18 5.20 20.63
CA GLY A 15 8.18 3.77 20.31
C GLY A 15 7.02 3.36 19.40
N MET A 16 5.83 3.92 19.62
CA MET A 16 4.66 3.65 18.78
C MET A 16 4.82 4.19 17.34
N SER A 17 5.58 5.28 17.17
CA SER A 17 5.80 5.91 15.85
C SER A 17 6.54 5.02 14.83
N GLN A 18 7.25 3.97 15.29
CA GLN A 18 8.03 3.09 14.42
C GLN A 18 7.27 1.85 13.95
N THR A 19 6.01 1.70 14.36
CA THR A 19 5.21 0.51 14.04
C THR A 19 4.78 0.54 12.58
N LYS A 20 4.97 -0.58 11.86
CA LYS A 20 4.39 -0.75 10.51
C LYS A 20 2.88 -0.95 10.62
N ASN A 21 2.13 0.15 10.55
CA ASN A 21 0.67 0.17 10.67
C ASN A 21 -0.02 0.99 9.57
N VAL A 22 0.74 1.53 8.62
CA VAL A 22 0.21 2.30 7.49
C VAL A 22 -0.02 1.35 6.31
N LEU A 23 -1.17 1.48 5.67
CA LEU A 23 -1.51 0.77 4.44
C LEU A 23 -1.85 1.79 3.36
N ASN A 24 -1.30 1.58 2.17
CA ASN A 24 -1.82 2.24 0.97
C ASN A 24 -2.93 1.36 0.39
N SER A 25 -4.03 1.96 -0.07
CA SER A 25 -5.12 1.23 -0.74
C SER A 25 -5.53 1.96 -2.01
N THR A 26 -5.50 1.25 -3.13
CA THR A 26 -5.87 1.77 -4.45
C THR A 26 -6.95 0.87 -5.05
N ARG A 27 -7.86 1.47 -5.81
CA ARG A 27 -8.88 0.74 -6.57
C ARG A 27 -8.52 0.71 -8.05
N TYR A 28 -8.62 -0.45 -8.66
CA TYR A 28 -8.39 -0.65 -10.09
C TYR A 28 -9.67 -1.12 -10.77
N PHE A 29 -9.93 -0.59 -11.96
CA PHE A 29 -11.06 -0.95 -12.80
C PHE A 29 -10.50 -1.32 -14.17
N CYS A 30 -10.64 -2.60 -14.54
CA CYS A 30 -10.20 -3.07 -15.84
C CYS A 30 -11.33 -2.97 -16.86
N LYS A 31 -10.98 -3.05 -18.16
CA LYS A 31 -12.00 -3.15 -19.20
C LYS A 31 -12.73 -4.50 -19.06
N PRO A 32 -14.08 -4.55 -19.16
CA PRO A 32 -14.83 -5.79 -18.94
C PRO A 32 -14.42 -6.97 -19.83
N ASP A 33 -13.93 -6.70 -21.04
CA ASP A 33 -13.46 -7.70 -22.01
C ASP A 33 -11.97 -8.08 -21.83
N LYS A 34 -11.31 -7.58 -20.77
CA LYS A 34 -9.89 -7.77 -20.49
C LYS A 34 -9.59 -8.24 -19.06
N VAL A 35 -10.60 -8.78 -18.37
CA VAL A 35 -10.47 -9.24 -16.98
C VAL A 35 -9.37 -10.28 -16.83
N MET A 36 -9.35 -11.31 -17.67
CA MET A 36 -8.36 -12.39 -17.56
C MET A 36 -6.93 -11.91 -17.82
N GLU A 37 -6.74 -11.06 -18.83
CA GLU A 37 -5.44 -10.45 -19.12
C GLU A 37 -4.98 -9.54 -17.98
N PHE A 38 -5.91 -8.75 -17.42
CA PHE A 38 -5.64 -7.89 -16.28
C PHE A 38 -5.22 -8.70 -15.05
N GLU A 39 -5.99 -9.72 -14.65
CA GLU A 39 -5.67 -10.55 -13.47
C GLU A 39 -4.33 -11.26 -13.62
N LYS A 40 -4.03 -11.77 -14.83
CA LYS A 40 -2.73 -12.37 -15.13
C LYS A 40 -1.59 -11.36 -15.00
N ALA A 41 -1.74 -10.18 -15.57
CA ALA A 41 -0.73 -9.12 -15.50
C ALA A 41 -0.55 -8.61 -14.07
N LEU A 42 -1.65 -8.43 -13.33
CA LEU A 42 -1.68 -8.01 -11.94
C LEU A 42 -0.94 -9.00 -11.04
N GLY A 43 -1.21 -10.30 -11.20
CA GLY A 43 -0.52 -11.35 -10.46
C GLY A 43 0.98 -11.38 -10.74
N ALA A 44 1.38 -11.27 -12.01
CA ALA A 44 2.79 -11.22 -12.40
C ALA A 44 3.50 -9.96 -11.85
N HIS A 45 2.86 -8.80 -11.92
CA HIS A 45 3.38 -7.55 -11.39
C HIS A 45 3.58 -7.63 -9.86
N ALA A 46 2.57 -8.12 -9.14
CA ALA A 46 2.63 -8.28 -7.70
C ALA A 46 3.76 -9.23 -7.26
N GLN A 47 3.93 -10.36 -7.96
CA GLN A 47 5.00 -11.32 -7.67
C GLN A 47 6.39 -10.75 -7.92
N LYS A 48 6.56 -9.92 -8.95
CA LYS A 48 7.86 -9.36 -9.33
C LYS A 48 8.26 -8.17 -8.45
N TYR A 49 7.34 -7.24 -8.21
CA TYR A 49 7.67 -5.94 -7.61
C TYR A 49 7.16 -5.76 -6.17
N HIS A 50 6.10 -6.46 -5.77
CA HIS A 50 5.42 -6.25 -4.50
C HIS A 50 5.70 -7.38 -3.50
N THR A 51 6.97 -7.48 -3.13
CA THR A 51 7.51 -8.43 -2.15
C THR A 51 8.04 -7.71 -0.90
N GLY A 52 8.31 -8.46 0.17
CA GLY A 52 8.79 -7.90 1.42
C GLY A 52 7.83 -6.88 2.03
N ASP A 53 8.32 -5.67 2.31
CA ASP A 53 7.55 -4.60 2.93
C ASP A 53 6.52 -3.94 2.00
N TRP A 54 6.66 -4.12 0.68
CA TRP A 54 5.76 -3.59 -0.34
C TRP A 54 4.73 -4.62 -0.81
N LYS A 55 4.34 -5.55 0.08
CA LYS A 55 3.47 -6.68 -0.28
C LYS A 55 2.04 -6.25 -0.59
N TRP A 56 1.53 -6.70 -1.74
CA TRP A 56 0.14 -6.50 -2.14
C TRP A 56 -0.80 -7.57 -1.59
N ARG A 57 -2.02 -7.13 -1.27
CA ARG A 57 -3.21 -7.95 -1.04
C ARG A 57 -4.30 -7.44 -1.99
N VAL A 58 -4.77 -8.31 -2.87
CA VAL A 58 -5.76 -7.99 -3.90
C VAL A 58 -7.10 -8.59 -3.50
N TRP A 59 -8.16 -7.81 -3.58
CA TRP A 59 -9.53 -8.19 -3.27
C TRP A 59 -10.44 -7.80 -4.43
N SER A 60 -11.36 -8.68 -4.82
CA SER A 60 -12.47 -8.31 -5.70
C SER A 60 -13.52 -7.50 -4.92
N ILE A 61 -14.12 -6.50 -5.57
CA ILE A 61 -15.20 -5.69 -5.00
C ILE A 61 -16.52 -6.25 -5.51
N GLU A 62 -17.26 -6.93 -4.64
CA GLU A 62 -18.47 -7.67 -5.02
C GLU A 62 -19.75 -6.81 -5.04
N SER A 63 -19.73 -5.63 -4.41
CA SER A 63 -20.95 -4.81 -4.26
C SER A 63 -20.64 -3.33 -4.06
N GLY A 64 -21.68 -2.50 -4.18
CA GLY A 64 -21.58 -1.04 -4.06
C GLY A 64 -21.20 -0.36 -5.39
N PRO A 65 -20.93 0.97 -5.36
CA PRO A 65 -20.66 1.75 -6.57
C PRO A 65 -19.44 1.29 -7.36
N ASP A 66 -18.48 0.64 -6.70
CA ASP A 66 -17.22 0.18 -7.27
C ASP A 66 -17.23 -1.34 -7.57
N ALA A 67 -18.41 -1.97 -7.58
CA ALA A 67 -18.56 -3.40 -7.87
C ALA A 67 -17.95 -3.77 -9.24
N GLY A 68 -17.25 -4.90 -9.29
CA GLY A 68 -16.46 -5.32 -10.45
C GLY A 68 -15.06 -4.70 -10.51
N GLY A 69 -14.72 -3.79 -9.60
CA GLY A 69 -13.36 -3.32 -9.39
C GLY A 69 -12.54 -4.24 -8.48
N TYR A 70 -11.28 -3.90 -8.31
CA TYR A 70 -10.33 -4.57 -7.41
C TYR A 70 -9.79 -3.57 -6.41
N MET A 71 -9.81 -3.92 -5.11
CA MET A 71 -9.09 -3.17 -4.08
C MET A 71 -7.74 -3.82 -3.83
N VAL A 72 -6.68 -3.04 -3.95
CA VAL A 72 -5.30 -3.48 -3.69
C VAL A 72 -4.77 -2.71 -2.51
N SER A 73 -4.43 -3.43 -1.45
CA SER A 73 -3.78 -2.88 -0.26
C SER A 73 -2.32 -3.29 -0.20
N GLU A 74 -1.44 -2.34 0.06
CA GLU A 74 0.01 -2.54 0.15
C GLU A 74 0.55 -2.23 1.55
N GLY A 75 1.47 -3.07 2.03
CA GLY A 75 2.15 -2.92 3.32
C GLY A 75 1.99 -4.15 4.23
N PRO A 76 1.94 -4.00 5.56
CA PRO A 76 1.98 -2.74 6.31
C PRO A 76 3.36 -2.08 6.27
N SER A 77 3.37 -0.74 6.24
CA SER A 77 4.56 0.10 6.20
C SER A 77 4.50 1.18 7.29
N ASN A 78 5.53 2.03 7.39
CA ASN A 78 5.50 3.25 8.18
C ASN A 78 5.71 4.47 7.25
N TRP A 79 5.42 5.67 7.75
CA TRP A 79 5.52 6.89 6.93
C TRP A 79 6.93 7.13 6.39
N THR A 80 7.97 6.89 7.19
CA THR A 80 9.37 7.03 6.74
C THR A 80 9.70 6.14 5.54
N THR A 81 9.25 4.88 5.54
CA THR A 81 9.44 3.96 4.43
C THR A 81 8.66 4.40 3.18
N ILE A 82 7.44 4.93 3.36
CA ILE A 82 6.62 5.46 2.27
C ILE A 82 7.29 6.68 1.62
N ASP A 83 7.70 7.65 2.43
CA ASP A 83 8.36 8.86 1.95
C ASP A 83 9.71 8.56 1.27
N GLY A 84 10.41 7.53 1.77
CA GLY A 84 11.70 7.07 1.25
C GLY A 84 11.63 6.11 0.06
N ARG A 85 10.43 5.79 -0.48
CA ARG A 85 10.27 4.78 -1.55
C ARG A 85 11.04 5.11 -2.83
N GLY A 86 11.28 6.39 -3.09
CA GLY A 86 11.92 6.86 -4.32
C GLY A 86 11.00 6.81 -5.54
N ASP A 87 11.56 7.10 -6.70
CA ASP A 87 10.83 7.13 -7.96
C ASP A 87 10.60 5.71 -8.52
N ILE A 88 9.32 5.36 -8.72
CA ILE A 88 8.86 4.09 -9.29
C ILE A 88 8.19 4.27 -10.66
N THR A 89 8.20 5.49 -11.19
CA THR A 89 7.42 5.92 -12.37
C THR A 89 7.71 5.06 -13.59
N ALA A 90 8.98 4.74 -13.86
CA ALA A 90 9.39 3.95 -15.02
C ALA A 90 8.64 2.62 -15.17
N GLU A 91 8.29 1.98 -14.05
CA GLU A 91 7.58 0.68 -14.03
C GLU A 91 6.06 0.81 -13.83
N HIS A 92 5.54 2.03 -13.54
CA HIS A 92 4.14 2.28 -13.20
C HIS A 92 3.42 3.25 -14.13
N SER A 93 4.13 3.94 -15.01
CA SER A 93 3.56 4.90 -15.97
C SER A 93 3.89 4.54 -17.42
N ARG A 94 4.33 3.30 -17.68
CA ARG A 94 4.65 2.88 -19.03
C ARG A 94 3.35 2.75 -19.83
N LEU A 95 3.02 3.83 -20.53
CA LEU A 95 2.16 3.77 -21.69
C LEU A 95 3.01 3.08 -22.76
N GLU A 96 2.63 1.86 -23.13
CA GLU A 96 3.08 1.31 -24.42
C GLU A 96 2.63 2.23 -25.56
#